data_AF-A0A506XYY7-F1
#
_entry.id   AF-A0A506XYY7-F1
#
_cell.length_a   1.000
_cell.length_b   1.000
_cell.length_c   1.000
_cell.angle_alpha   90.00
_cell.angle_beta   90.00
_cell.angle_gamma   90.00
#
_symmetry.space_group_name_H-M   'P 1'
#
loop_
_entity.id
_entity.type
_entity.pdbx_description
1 polymer ?
#
loop_
_entity_poly.entity_id
_entity_poly.type
_entity_poly.pdbx_seq_one_letter_code
_entity_poly.pdbx_strand_id
1 'polypeptide(L)'
;MLQQQVSLVRGIAAFLGLLVDGAADLLGLSLALLAVLSLAGAVVVAALVLLRVVGTHRAPPRGAARPRRPQLLLAPASSHPDARGHARPRAPGALLPAV
;
A
#
# COMPACT_ATOMS: atom_id res chain seq x y z
N MET A 1 -65.26 5.06 36.98
CA MET A 1 -65.04 4.82 35.53
C MET A 1 -64.11 5.86 34.90
N LEU A 2 -64.41 7.17 34.97
CA LEU A 2 -63.56 8.22 34.37
C LEU A 2 -62.10 8.25 34.91
N GLN A 3 -61.89 8.11 36.22
CA GLN A 3 -60.54 8.11 36.82
C GLN A 3 -59.65 6.95 36.31
N GLN A 4 -60.25 5.80 36.02
CA GLN A 4 -59.53 4.63 35.50
C GLN A 4 -59.16 4.79 34.03
N GLN A 5 -59.99 5.50 33.25
CA GLN A 5 -59.66 5.84 31.87
C GLN A 5 -58.53 6.87 31.80
N VAL A 6 -58.56 7.88 32.68
CA VAL A 6 -57.49 8.90 32.74
C VAL A 6 -56.15 8.29 33.15
N SER A 7 -56.14 7.36 34.11
CA SER A 7 -54.89 6.68 34.50
C SER A 7 -54.35 5.79 33.37
N LEU A 8 -55.23 5.09 32.64
CA LEU A 8 -54.86 4.29 31.47
C LEU A 8 -54.25 5.16 30.36
N VAL A 9 -54.93 6.24 29.99
CA VAL A 9 -54.46 7.16 28.94
C VAL A 9 -53.12 7.78 29.34
N ARG A 10 -52.95 8.18 30.61
CA ARG A 10 -51.68 8.73 31.11
C ARG A 10 -50.56 7.69 31.12
N GLY A 11 -50.87 6.45 31.48
CA GLY A 11 -49.90 5.34 31.40
C GLY A 11 -49.46 5.04 29.97
N ILE A 12 -50.40 4.99 29.02
CA ILE A 12 -50.12 4.78 27.61
C ILE A 12 -49.27 5.93 27.04
N ALA A 13 -49.61 7.18 27.37
CA ALA A 13 -48.86 8.35 26.94
C ALA A 13 -47.42 8.35 27.48
N ALA A 14 -47.22 7.98 28.75
CA ALA A 14 -45.89 7.87 29.34
C ALA A 14 -45.05 6.76 28.68
N PHE A 15 -45.66 5.61 28.39
CA PHE A 15 -45.00 4.51 27.70
C PHE A 15 -44.58 4.87 26.28
N LEU A 16 -45.45 5.53 25.52
CA LEU A 16 -45.12 6.05 24.18
C LEU A 16 -43.99 7.08 24.24
N GLY A 17 -44.01 7.97 25.24
CA GLY A 17 -42.93 8.96 25.44
C GLY A 17 -41.57 8.30 25.64
N LEU A 18 -41.48 7.31 26.54
CA LEU A 18 -40.24 6.55 26.78
C LEU A 18 -39.75 5.80 25.54
N LEU A 19 -40.69 5.24 24.76
CA LEU A 19 -40.34 4.51 23.54
C LEU A 19 -39.77 5.43 22.45
N VAL A 20 -40.34 6.63 22.31
CA VAL A 20 -39.86 7.65 21.36
C VAL A 20 -38.50 8.18 21.78
N ASP A 21 -38.30 8.46 23.06
CA ASP A 21 -37.03 8.98 23.60
C ASP A 21 -35.89 7.97 23.41
N GLY A 22 -36.14 6.70 23.78
CA GLY A 22 -35.17 5.62 23.57
C GLY A 22 -34.88 5.34 22.09
N ALA A 23 -35.87 5.47 21.21
CA ALA A 23 -35.67 5.32 19.77
C ALA A 23 -34.83 6.48 19.19
N ALA A 24 -35.02 7.71 19.67
CA ALA A 24 -34.22 8.86 19.28
C ALA A 24 -32.75 8.69 19.69
N ASP A 25 -32.49 8.17 20.89
CA ASP A 25 -31.13 7.85 21.35
C ASP A 25 -30.47 6.75 20.51
N LEU A 26 -31.20 5.68 20.17
CA LEU A 26 -30.70 4.62 19.29
C LEU A 26 -30.41 5.12 17.87
N LEU A 27 -31.28 5.97 17.34
CA LEU A 27 -31.07 6.63 16.04
C LEU A 27 -29.86 7.56 16.10
N GLY A 28 -29.71 8.34 17.18
CA GLY A 28 -28.54 9.17 17.43
C GLY A 28 -27.24 8.38 17.48
N LEU A 29 -27.24 7.25 18.20
CA LEU A 29 -26.08 6.37 18.33
C LEU A 29 -25.73 5.71 16.98
N SER A 30 -26.71 5.23 16.23
CA SER A 30 -26.48 4.65 14.91
C SER A 30 -25.94 5.66 13.90
N LEU A 31 -26.47 6.89 13.89
CA LEU A 31 -25.95 7.99 13.07
C LEU A 31 -24.53 8.39 13.49
N ALA A 32 -24.24 8.45 14.80
CA ALA A 32 -22.90 8.75 15.30
C ALA A 32 -21.90 7.66 14.89
N LEU A 33 -22.25 6.38 15.03
CA LEU A 33 -21.41 5.28 14.58
C LEU A 33 -21.20 5.33 13.07
N LEU A 34 -22.25 5.59 12.29
CA LEU A 34 -22.14 5.72 10.84
C LEU A 34 -21.22 6.88 10.44
N ALA A 35 -21.31 8.02 11.12
CA ALA A 35 -20.43 9.16 10.91
C ALA A 35 -18.97 8.83 11.24
N VAL A 36 -18.72 8.14 12.36
CA VAL A 36 -17.38 7.68 12.75
C VAL A 36 -16.81 6.69 11.74
N LEU A 37 -17.60 5.70 11.32
CA LEU A 37 -17.22 4.72 10.30
C LEU A 37 -16.94 5.39 8.95
N SER A 38 -17.79 6.34 8.54
CA SER A 38 -17.62 7.13 7.32
C SER A 38 -16.33 7.94 7.36
N LEU A 39 -16.06 8.62 8.49
CA LEU A 39 -14.84 9.39 8.69
C LEU A 39 -13.59 8.49 8.67
N ALA A 40 -13.63 7.36 9.37
CA ALA A 40 -12.54 6.38 9.35
C ALA A 40 -12.29 5.85 7.93
N GLY A 41 -13.35 5.52 7.19
CA GLY A 41 -13.28 5.11 5.78
C GLY A 41 -12.65 6.19 4.90
N ALA A 42 -13.07 7.45 5.07
CA ALA A 42 -12.50 8.58 4.33
C ALA A 42 -11.00 8.76 4.62
N VAL A 43 -10.57 8.61 5.88
CA VAL A 43 -9.15 8.66 6.26
C VAL A 43 -8.36 7.53 5.61
N VAL A 44 -8.88 6.29 5.59
CA VAL A 44 -8.23 5.15 4.93
C VAL A 44 -8.10 5.40 3.43
N VAL A 45 -9.15 5.88 2.76
CA VAL A 45 -9.11 6.21 1.34
C VAL A 45 -8.10 7.32 1.07
N ALA A 46 -8.10 8.40 1.87
CA ALA A 46 -7.13 9.48 1.75
C ALA A 46 -5.69 8.98 1.92
N ALA A 47 -5.44 8.12 2.91
CA ALA A 47 -4.12 7.51 3.13
C ALA A 47 -3.69 6.62 1.97
N LEU A 48 -4.59 5.82 1.40
CA LEU A 48 -4.31 4.99 0.22
C LEU A 48 -4.03 5.83 -1.02
N VAL A 49 -4.78 6.92 -1.23
CA VAL A 49 -4.54 7.88 -2.32
C VAL A 49 -3.19 8.56 -2.13
N LEU A 50 -2.89 9.02 -0.92
CA LEU A 50 -1.60 9.64 -0.61
C LEU A 50 -0.45 8.64 -0.81
N LEU A 51 -0.62 7.39 -0.38
CA LEU A 51 0.37 6.32 -0.60
C LEU A 51 0.54 5.99 -2.09
N ARG A 52 -0.54 6.02 -2.88
CA ARG A 52 -0.47 5.87 -4.34
C ARG A 52 0.30 7.03 -4.98
N VAL A 53 -0.02 8.27 -4.63
CA VAL A 53 0.61 9.48 -5.17
C VAL A 53 2.07 9.62 -4.72
N VAL A 54 2.41 9.28 -3.48
CA VAL A 54 3.79 9.28 -2.99
C VAL A 54 4.55 8.04 -3.52
N GLY A 55 3.87 6.91 -3.66
CA GLY A 55 4.41 5.67 -4.20
C GLY A 55 4.76 5.77 -5.69
N THR A 56 4.07 6.61 -6.48
CA THR A 56 4.48 6.92 -7.86
C THR A 56 5.79 7.69 -7.95
N HIS A 57 6.20 8.39 -6.88
CA HIS A 57 7.51 9.05 -6.82
C HIS A 57 8.65 8.13 -6.33
N ARG A 58 8.34 6.98 -5.72
CA ARG A 58 9.34 6.05 -5.14
C ARG A 58 9.33 4.66 -5.75
N ALA A 59 8.41 4.34 -6.66
CA ALA A 59 8.46 3.06 -7.37
C ALA A 59 9.68 3.07 -8.30
N PRO A 60 10.71 2.22 -8.05
CA PRO A 60 11.70 1.97 -9.08
C PRO A 60 10.96 1.38 -10.28
N PRO A 61 11.31 1.76 -11.53
CA PRO A 61 10.63 1.19 -12.68
C PRO A 61 10.76 -0.32 -12.62
N ARG A 62 9.61 -1.02 -12.55
CA ARG A 62 9.51 -2.45 -12.84
C ARG A 62 9.93 -2.62 -14.30
N GLY A 63 11.22 -2.70 -14.54
CA GLY A 63 11.80 -2.53 -15.87
C GLY A 63 13.18 -1.86 -15.91
N ALA A 64 13.86 -1.65 -14.79
CA ALA A 64 15.30 -1.37 -14.79
C ALA A 64 16.06 -2.62 -15.30
N ALA A 65 15.98 -2.83 -16.61
CA ALA A 65 16.90 -3.64 -17.36
C ALA A 65 18.30 -3.19 -16.98
N ARG A 66 19.01 -4.09 -16.31
CA ARG A 66 20.44 -4.00 -16.01
C ARG A 66 21.16 -3.46 -17.25
N PRO A 67 21.86 -2.31 -17.20
CA PRO A 67 22.74 -1.93 -18.29
C PRO A 67 23.98 -2.82 -18.17
N ARG A 68 23.88 -4.08 -18.62
CA ARG A 68 25.06 -4.92 -18.81
C ARG A 68 25.70 -4.43 -20.11
N ARG A 69 26.66 -3.52 -19.92
CA ARG A 69 27.57 -2.90 -20.89
C ARG A 69 27.76 -3.72 -22.18
N PRO A 70 27.66 -3.11 -23.38
CA PRO A 70 28.00 -3.78 -24.64
C PRO A 70 29.52 -3.85 -24.78
N GLN A 71 30.17 -4.72 -24.01
CA GLN A 71 31.59 -5.08 -24.20
C GLN A 71 31.77 -6.43 -24.92
N LEU A 72 30.68 -7.10 -25.27
CA LEU A 72 30.69 -8.44 -25.87
C LEU A 72 30.97 -8.47 -27.38
N LEU A 73 31.00 -7.33 -28.07
CA LEU A 73 31.30 -7.28 -29.52
C LEU A 73 32.80 -7.20 -29.84
N LEU A 74 33.66 -6.97 -28.84
CA LEU A 74 35.12 -6.83 -29.02
C LEU A 74 35.94 -7.83 -28.22
N ALA A 75 35.29 -8.70 -27.43
CA ALA A 75 35.97 -9.75 -26.70
C ALA A 75 36.16 -10.97 -27.62
N PRO A 76 37.40 -11.46 -27.83
CA PRO A 76 37.62 -12.73 -28.50
C PRO A 76 36.81 -13.83 -27.81
N ALA A 77 36.20 -14.72 -28.59
CA ALA A 77 35.49 -15.88 -28.05
C ALA A 77 36.40 -16.64 -27.07
N SER A 78 35.83 -17.28 -26.04
CA SER A 78 36.60 -17.99 -25.01
C SER A 78 37.48 -19.12 -25.56
N SER A 79 37.23 -19.57 -26.79
CA SER A 79 38.06 -20.52 -27.54
C SER A 79 39.24 -19.89 -28.29
N HIS A 80 39.31 -18.56 -28.36
CA HIS A 80 40.39 -17.85 -29.03
C HIS A 80 41.67 -17.92 -28.18
N PRO A 81 42.84 -18.23 -28.76
CA PRO A 81 44.11 -18.31 -28.02
C PRO A 81 44.52 -17.01 -27.30
N ASP A 82 43.88 -15.88 -27.64
CA ASP A 82 44.13 -14.56 -27.03
C ASP A 82 43.14 -14.19 -25.92
N ALA A 83 42.13 -15.04 -25.67
CA ALA A 83 41.18 -14.84 -24.59
C ALA A 83 41.86 -14.97 -23.22
N ARG A 84 41.37 -14.18 -22.25
CA ARG A 84 41.92 -14.16 -20.88
C ARG A 84 41.81 -15.55 -20.25
N GLY A 85 42.93 -16.08 -19.76
CA GLY A 85 43.01 -17.40 -19.12
C GLY A 85 43.77 -18.45 -19.95
N HIS A 86 44.03 -18.18 -21.23
CA HIS A 86 44.91 -19.03 -22.04
C HIS A 86 46.37 -18.64 -21.87
N ALA A 87 47.24 -19.64 -21.78
CA ALA A 87 48.67 -19.46 -21.74
C ALA A 87 49.13 -18.89 -23.08
N ARG A 88 49.51 -17.60 -23.11
CA ARG A 88 50.10 -17.00 -24.30
C ARG A 88 51.46 -17.65 -24.56
N PRO A 89 51.72 -18.19 -25.76
CA PRO A 89 53.08 -18.56 -26.13
C PRO A 89 53.95 -17.31 -26.06
N ARG A 90 54.91 -17.26 -25.13
CA ARG A 90 55.89 -16.19 -25.11
C ARG A 90 56.75 -16.35 -26.36
N ALA A 91 56.78 -15.35 -27.22
CA ALA A 91 57.76 -15.31 -28.29
C ALA A 91 59.16 -15.40 -27.68
N PRO A 92 60.07 -16.25 -28.21
CA PRO A 92 61.45 -16.29 -27.75
C PRO A 92 62.05 -14.88 -27.89
N GLY A 93 62.47 -14.27 -26.76
CA GLY A 93 63.11 -12.95 -26.75
C GLY A 93 62.36 -11.82 -26.02
N ALA A 94 61.19 -12.08 -25.42
CA ALA A 94 60.54 -11.07 -24.58
C ALA A 94 61.32 -10.87 -23.26
N LEU A 95 62.10 -9.78 -23.20
CA LEU A 95 62.83 -9.35 -22.00
C LEU A 95 61.84 -9.14 -20.83
N LEU A 96 62.12 -9.76 -19.69
CA LEU A 96 61.42 -9.48 -18.44
C LEU A 96 61.61 -8.00 -18.08
N PRO A 97 60.57 -7.29 -17.59
CA PRO A 97 60.80 -5.99 -16.98
C PRO A 97 61.72 -6.16 -15.78
N ALA A 98 62.85 -5.46 -15.79
CA ALA A 98 63.78 -5.42 -14.67
C ALA A 98 63.05 -4.87 -13.45
N VAL A 99 63.19 -5.57 -12.32
CA VAL A 99 62.82 -5.08 -10.98
C VAL A 99 64.02 -4.40 -10.38
#